data_AF-A0A0L0UMV1-F1
#
_entry.id   AF-A0A0L0UMV1-F1
#
_cell.length_a   1.000
_cell.length_b   1.000
_cell.length_c   1.000
_cell.angle_alpha   90.00
_cell.angle_beta   90.00
_cell.angle_gamma   90.00
#
_symmetry.space_group_name_H-M   'P 1'
#
loop_
_entity.id
_entity.type
_entity.pdbx_description
1 polymer ?
#
loop_
_entity_poly.entity_id
_entity_poly.type
_entity_poly.pdbx_seq_one_letter_code
_entity_poly.pdbx_strand_id
1 'polypeptide(L)'
;MDNSLASTLDLIKAFPSAKDVPDEDMVPTLIYSGSRNRTLTAMEVFDLARETPGACFVPRGKTIRRFHSCTGDQDKKDVVEDFSSAKVPVISCTMALGLGQNWKRVRMVVHMGRGDPANICQMIGRCGRDGRQGLAVKFVEKNRRGGKNSI
;
A
#
# COMPACT_ATOMS: atom_id res chain seq x y z
N MET A 1 -13.07 9.97 -3.15
CA MET A 1 -12.20 9.85 -4.33
C MET A 1 -12.72 10.77 -5.41
N ASP A 2 -11.81 11.49 -6.05
CA ASP A 2 -12.09 12.37 -7.18
C ASP A 2 -11.66 11.72 -8.50
N ASN A 3 -10.83 10.68 -8.44
CA ASN A 3 -10.36 9.92 -9.58
C ASN A 3 -10.90 8.48 -9.55
N SER A 4 -10.80 7.77 -10.68
CA SER A 4 -11.23 6.37 -10.77
C SER A 4 -10.31 5.45 -9.96
N LEU A 5 -10.88 4.38 -9.41
CA LEU A 5 -10.10 3.36 -8.71
C LEU A 5 -9.06 2.69 -9.63
N ALA A 6 -9.32 2.66 -10.93
CA ALA A 6 -8.37 2.12 -11.91
C ALA A 6 -7.10 2.97 -11.98
N SER A 7 -7.23 4.30 -11.96
CA SER A 7 -6.09 5.23 -12.02
C SER A 7 -5.27 5.26 -10.74
N THR A 8 -5.89 4.98 -9.57
CA THR A 8 -5.24 5.08 -8.25
C THR A 8 -4.76 6.49 -7.88
N LEU A 9 -5.02 7.52 -8.69
CA LEU A 9 -4.45 8.87 -8.52
C LEU A 9 -4.77 9.55 -7.18
N ASP A 10 -5.89 9.24 -6.54
CA ASP A 10 -6.19 9.77 -5.20
C ASP A 10 -5.20 9.31 -4.13
N LEU A 11 -4.42 8.25 -4.39
CA LEU A 11 -3.34 7.79 -3.51
C LEU A 11 -2.25 8.85 -3.29
N ILE A 12 -2.08 9.81 -4.22
CA ILE A 12 -1.12 10.91 -4.06
C ILE A 12 -1.36 11.65 -2.74
N LYS A 13 -2.61 11.81 -2.34
CA LYS A 13 -3.01 12.52 -1.12
C LYS A 13 -2.54 11.82 0.17
N ALA A 14 -2.10 10.57 0.09
CA ALA A 14 -1.68 9.77 1.23
C ALA A 14 -0.18 9.85 1.53
N PHE A 15 0.64 10.40 0.62
CA PHE A 15 2.09 10.39 0.74
C PHE A 15 2.70 11.78 0.48
N PRO A 16 3.69 12.20 1.28
CA PRO A 16 4.37 13.47 1.11
C PRO A 16 5.44 13.41 0.01
N SER A 17 5.88 14.58 -0.47
CA SER A 17 7.04 14.71 -1.34
C SER A 17 8.33 14.20 -0.65
N ALA A 18 9.28 13.69 -1.43
CA ALA A 18 10.60 13.32 -0.91
C ALA A 18 11.42 14.50 -0.40
N LYS A 19 11.05 15.72 -0.79
CA LYS A 19 11.64 16.97 -0.29
C LYS A 19 11.21 17.29 1.13
N ASP A 20 9.99 16.90 1.51
CA ASP A 20 9.39 17.21 2.81
C ASP A 20 9.68 16.13 3.85
N VAL A 21 9.66 14.86 3.43
CA VAL A 21 9.91 13.71 4.30
C VAL A 21 10.85 12.74 3.59
N PRO A 22 12.05 12.45 4.12
CA PRO A 22 12.97 11.48 3.54
C PRO A 22 12.43 10.05 3.70
N ASP A 23 12.91 9.10 2.88
CA ASP A 23 12.38 7.73 2.85
C ASP A 23 12.53 6.98 4.19
N GLU A 24 13.55 7.33 4.98
CA GLU A 24 13.81 6.75 6.31
C GLU A 24 12.77 7.16 7.36
N ASP A 25 12.19 8.35 7.21
CA ASP A 25 11.14 8.89 8.10
C ASP A 25 9.72 8.59 7.60
N MET A 26 9.60 7.95 6.43
CA MET A 26 8.29 7.57 5.89
C MET A 26 7.58 6.59 6.83
N VAL A 27 6.30 6.85 7.03
CA VAL A 27 5.42 6.00 7.84
C VAL A 27 5.41 4.58 7.23
N PRO A 28 5.76 3.52 7.99
CA PRO A 28 5.76 2.16 7.47
C PRO A 28 4.36 1.73 7.02
N THR A 29 4.18 1.55 5.71
CA THR A 29 2.85 1.48 5.09
C THR A 29 2.65 0.22 4.24
N LEU A 30 1.45 -0.36 4.33
CA LEU A 30 0.95 -1.35 3.37
C LEU A 30 -0.13 -0.72 2.50
N ILE A 31 0.02 -0.82 1.17
CA ILE A 31 -0.98 -0.37 0.20
C ILE A 31 -1.64 -1.59 -0.43
N TYR A 32 -2.88 -1.88 -0.07
CA TYR A 32 -3.65 -2.99 -0.62
C TYR A 32 -4.39 -2.59 -1.89
N SER A 33 -4.17 -3.35 -2.96
CA SER A 33 -4.85 -3.23 -4.25
C SER A 33 -5.59 -4.52 -4.62
N GLY A 34 -6.71 -4.37 -5.33
CA GLY A 34 -7.57 -5.50 -5.70
C GLY A 34 -7.04 -6.41 -6.82
N SER A 35 -5.96 -6.04 -7.51
CA SER A 35 -5.36 -6.88 -8.57
C SER A 35 -3.85 -6.72 -8.61
N ARG A 36 -3.18 -7.69 -9.23
CA ARG A 36 -1.72 -7.65 -9.44
C ARG A 36 -1.35 -6.38 -10.20
N ASN A 37 -1.99 -6.07 -11.32
CA ASN A 37 -1.64 -4.90 -12.13
C ASN A 37 -1.78 -3.59 -11.34
N ARG A 38 -2.84 -3.46 -10.52
CA ARG A 38 -3.05 -2.26 -9.70
C ARG A 38 -1.98 -2.05 -8.62
N THR A 39 -1.31 -3.11 -8.17
CA THR A 39 -0.15 -2.92 -7.27
C THR A 39 1.00 -2.17 -7.96
N LEU A 40 1.18 -2.31 -9.28
CA LEU A 40 2.16 -1.49 -10.02
C LEU A 40 1.67 -0.05 -10.17
N THR A 41 0.41 0.13 -10.58
CA THR A 41 -0.18 1.47 -10.69
C THR A 41 -0.10 2.26 -9.38
N ALA A 42 -0.33 1.59 -8.25
CA ALA A 42 -0.16 2.21 -6.93
C ALA A 42 1.29 2.63 -6.65
N MET A 43 2.29 1.89 -7.14
CA MET A 43 3.70 2.28 -7.03
C MET A 43 4.03 3.47 -7.92
N GLU A 44 3.54 3.49 -9.16
CA GLU A 44 3.73 4.64 -10.07
C GLU A 44 3.11 5.91 -9.47
N VAL A 45 1.90 5.81 -8.89
CA VAL A 45 1.25 6.94 -8.23
C VAL A 45 1.97 7.35 -6.93
N PHE A 46 2.52 6.38 -6.18
CA PHE A 46 3.38 6.67 -5.04
C PHE A 46 4.62 7.48 -5.48
N ASP A 47 5.30 7.05 -6.54
CA ASP A 47 6.45 7.77 -7.10
C ASP A 47 6.08 9.20 -7.54
N LEU A 48 4.89 9.39 -8.14
CA LEU A 48 4.39 10.73 -8.46
C LEU A 48 4.24 11.59 -7.20
N ALA A 49 3.69 11.03 -6.11
CA ALA A 49 3.56 11.72 -4.84
C ALA A 49 4.92 12.08 -4.21
N ARG A 50 5.90 11.19 -4.37
CA ARG A 50 7.28 11.40 -3.90
C ARG A 50 8.09 12.35 -4.79
N GLU A 51 7.56 12.78 -5.94
CA GLU A 51 8.29 13.51 -6.99
C GLU A 51 9.48 12.73 -7.58
N THR A 52 9.37 11.41 -7.64
CA THR A 52 10.42 10.50 -8.16
C THR A 52 9.88 9.55 -9.24
N PRO A 53 9.29 10.07 -10.34
CA PRO A 53 8.64 9.24 -11.35
C PRO A 53 9.58 8.17 -11.91
N GLY A 54 9.14 6.91 -11.82
CA GLY A 54 9.85 5.74 -12.35
C GLY A 54 10.84 5.09 -11.38
N ALA A 55 10.99 5.61 -10.16
CA ALA A 55 11.80 5.00 -9.11
C ALA A 55 11.37 3.55 -8.79
N CYS A 56 10.09 3.22 -8.94
CA CYS A 56 9.52 1.90 -8.73
C CYS A 56 10.05 0.84 -9.71
N PHE A 57 10.62 1.26 -10.85
CA PHE A 57 11.24 0.35 -11.83
C PHE A 57 12.71 0.06 -11.52
N VAL A 58 13.32 0.78 -10.58
CA VAL A 58 14.70 0.52 -10.16
C VAL A 58 14.76 -0.82 -9.42
N PRO A 59 15.55 -1.80 -9.91
CA PRO A 59 15.70 -3.06 -9.21
C PRO A 59 16.23 -2.85 -7.80
N ARG A 60 15.59 -3.49 -6.81
CA ARG A 60 15.92 -3.34 -5.38
C ARG A 60 15.88 -1.87 -4.89
N GLY A 61 14.98 -1.06 -5.46
CA GLY A 61 14.67 0.26 -4.93
C GLY A 61 14.27 0.22 -3.45
N LYS A 62 14.66 1.26 -2.71
CA LYS A 62 14.52 1.33 -1.24
C LYS A 62 13.24 2.01 -0.77
N THR A 63 12.43 2.55 -1.68
CA THR A 63 11.27 3.40 -1.34
C THR A 63 9.97 2.60 -1.24
N ILE A 64 9.71 1.76 -2.24
CA ILE A 64 8.50 0.94 -2.30
C ILE A 64 8.79 -0.40 -2.99
N ARG A 65 8.21 -1.48 -2.46
CA ARG A 65 8.33 -2.83 -3.04
C ARG A 65 6.97 -3.45 -3.33
N ARG A 66 6.93 -4.34 -4.32
CA ARG A 66 5.71 -5.00 -4.79
C ARG A 66 5.58 -6.40 -4.21
N PHE A 67 4.42 -6.74 -3.67
CA PHE A 67 4.15 -8.08 -3.12
C PHE A 67 2.81 -8.64 -3.60
N HIS A 68 2.82 -9.72 -4.36
CA HIS A 68 1.62 -10.42 -4.78
C HIS A 68 1.87 -11.91 -5.04
N SER A 69 0.84 -12.67 -5.41
CA SER A 69 0.94 -14.12 -5.60
C SER A 69 2.01 -14.57 -6.60
N CYS A 70 2.31 -13.75 -7.62
CA CYS A 70 3.33 -14.04 -8.64
C CYS A 70 4.71 -13.45 -8.31
N THR A 71 4.91 -12.87 -7.12
CA THR A 71 6.25 -12.46 -6.67
C THR A 71 7.05 -13.73 -6.40
N GLY A 72 8.30 -13.81 -6.86
CA GLY A 72 9.17 -14.97 -6.63
C GLY A 72 9.35 -15.23 -5.13
N ASP A 73 9.54 -16.48 -4.73
CA ASP A 73 9.57 -16.81 -3.29
C ASP A 73 10.76 -16.20 -2.56
N GLN A 74 11.90 -16.05 -3.23
CA GLN A 74 13.03 -15.31 -2.66
C GLN A 74 12.69 -13.81 -2.53
N ASP A 75 12.14 -13.19 -3.57
CA ASP A 75 11.71 -11.78 -3.51
C ASP A 75 10.67 -11.53 -2.39
N LYS A 76 9.75 -12.48 -2.15
CA LYS A 76 8.80 -12.37 -1.04
C LYS A 76 9.51 -12.33 0.31
N LYS A 77 10.54 -13.17 0.51
CA LYS A 77 11.35 -13.18 1.75
C LYS A 77 12.11 -11.87 1.89
N ASP A 78 12.80 -11.45 0.83
CA ASP A 78 13.61 -10.23 0.81
C ASP A 78 12.75 -8.99 1.10
N VAL A 79 11.56 -8.87 0.49
CA VAL A 79 10.64 -7.75 0.74
C VAL A 79 10.17 -7.72 2.19
N VAL A 80 9.85 -8.87 2.78
CA VAL A 80 9.43 -8.95 4.19
C VAL A 80 10.59 -8.61 5.12
N GLU A 81 11.79 -9.13 4.84
CA GLU A 81 12.99 -8.85 5.61
C GLU A 81 13.35 -7.36 5.54
N ASP A 82 13.43 -6.79 4.35
CA ASP A 82 13.77 -5.38 4.12
C ASP A 82 12.73 -4.44 4.75
N PHE A 83 11.46 -4.81 4.71
CA PHE A 83 10.43 -4.05 5.42
C PHE A 83 10.58 -4.20 6.94
N SER A 84 10.83 -5.40 7.47
CA SER A 84 10.97 -5.58 8.92
C SER A 84 12.22 -4.90 9.50
N SER A 85 13.30 -4.82 8.71
CA SER A 85 14.59 -4.21 9.05
C SER A 85 14.70 -2.72 8.71
N ALA A 86 13.59 -2.08 8.35
CA ALA A 86 13.53 -0.66 8.02
C ALA A 86 14.30 -0.17 6.79
N LYS A 87 14.68 -1.08 5.89
CA LYS A 87 15.31 -0.74 4.60
C LYS A 87 14.32 -0.26 3.55
N VAL A 88 13.06 -0.71 3.63
CA VAL A 88 11.97 -0.28 2.75
C VAL A 88 10.77 0.16 3.60
N PRO A 89 10.24 1.38 3.42
CA PRO A 89 9.12 1.88 4.23
C PRO A 89 7.75 1.46 3.69
N VAL A 90 7.60 1.14 2.40
CA VAL A 90 6.27 0.90 1.82
C VAL A 90 6.22 -0.41 1.02
N ILE A 91 5.12 -1.16 1.19
CA ILE A 91 4.81 -2.32 0.35
C ILE A 91 3.48 -2.09 -0.37
N SER A 92 3.49 -2.16 -1.70
CA SER A 92 2.29 -2.28 -2.52
C SER A 92 1.93 -3.74 -2.74
N CYS A 93 0.75 -4.15 -2.28
CA CYS A 93 0.41 -5.57 -2.21
C CYS A 93 -1.05 -5.90 -2.56
N THR A 94 -1.30 -7.19 -2.83
CA THR A 94 -2.66 -7.75 -2.85
C THR A 94 -2.93 -8.49 -1.53
N MET A 95 -4.14 -9.06 -1.40
CA MET A 95 -4.47 -9.96 -0.29
C MET A 95 -3.54 -11.17 -0.14
N ALA A 96 -2.72 -11.48 -1.15
CA ALA A 96 -1.72 -12.54 -1.06
C ALA A 96 -0.61 -12.28 -0.02
N LEU A 97 -0.56 -11.07 0.58
CA LEU A 97 0.28 -10.78 1.74
C LEU A 97 -0.14 -11.65 2.93
N GLY A 98 0.51 -12.80 3.05
CA GLY A 98 0.04 -13.98 3.79
C GLY A 98 -0.23 -13.80 5.29
N LEU A 99 -0.88 -14.82 5.84
CA LEU A 99 -1.05 -15.07 7.27
C LEU A 99 0.27 -15.62 7.83
N GLY A 100 0.77 -15.09 8.95
CA GLY A 100 1.95 -15.62 9.65
C GLY A 100 3.20 -14.72 9.68
N GLN A 101 3.21 -13.60 8.96
CA GLN A 101 4.30 -12.62 9.06
C GLN A 101 4.09 -11.61 10.20
N ASN A 102 5.21 -11.18 10.80
CA ASN A 102 5.21 -10.20 11.88
C ASN A 102 5.11 -8.77 11.34
N TRP A 103 3.89 -8.26 11.24
CA TRP A 103 3.59 -6.90 10.76
C TRP A 103 3.64 -5.81 11.86
N LYS A 104 4.32 -6.03 12.99
CA LYS A 104 4.40 -5.06 14.12
C LYS A 104 4.89 -3.66 13.72
N ARG A 105 5.72 -3.56 12.68
CA ARG A 105 6.23 -2.28 12.17
C ARG A 105 5.16 -1.43 11.48
N VAL A 106 4.09 -2.03 10.95
CA VAL A 106 3.09 -1.31 10.13
C VAL A 106 2.38 -0.24 10.96
N ARG A 107 2.50 1.02 10.50
CA ARG A 107 1.87 2.21 11.09
C ARG A 107 0.74 2.78 10.25
N MET A 108 0.66 2.39 8.99
CA MET A 108 -0.43 2.78 8.11
C MET A 108 -0.82 1.64 7.17
N VAL A 109 -2.12 1.51 6.93
CA VAL A 109 -2.67 0.67 5.88
C VAL A 109 -3.54 1.52 4.98
N VAL A 110 -3.23 1.52 3.69
CA VAL A 110 -4.07 2.09 2.65
C VAL A 110 -4.79 0.96 1.93
N HIS A 111 -6.11 1.06 1.79
CA HIS A 111 -6.90 0.08 1.05
C HIS A 111 -7.58 0.74 -0.15
N MET A 112 -7.21 0.31 -1.35
CA MET A 112 -7.74 0.80 -2.61
C MET A 112 -8.99 0.01 -3.01
N GLY A 113 -10.14 0.66 -2.88
CA GLY A 113 -11.41 0.18 -3.40
C GLY A 113 -12.31 -0.46 -2.36
N ARG A 114 -13.30 -1.19 -2.88
CA ARG A 114 -14.23 -1.98 -2.06
C ARG A 114 -13.78 -3.44 -2.07
N GLY A 115 -14.18 -4.13 -1.02
CA GLY A 115 -13.97 -5.55 -0.82
C GLY A 115 -14.89 -6.03 0.28
N ASP A 116 -14.87 -7.33 0.52
CA ASP A 116 -15.58 -7.92 1.65
C ASP A 116 -15.15 -7.25 2.97
N PRO A 117 -16.08 -6.82 3.84
CA PRO A 117 -15.75 -6.15 5.10
C PRO A 117 -14.82 -6.95 6.00
N ALA A 118 -15.00 -8.27 6.13
CA ALA A 118 -14.15 -9.11 6.98
C ALA A 118 -12.71 -9.14 6.43
N ASN A 119 -12.56 -9.29 5.11
CA ASN A 119 -11.25 -9.19 4.46
C ASN A 119 -10.58 -7.83 4.68
N ILE A 120 -11.33 -6.73 4.57
CA ILE A 120 -10.80 -5.39 4.84
C ILE A 120 -10.38 -5.24 6.29
N CYS A 121 -11.19 -5.70 7.25
CA CYS A 121 -10.85 -5.71 8.66
C CYS A 121 -9.55 -6.49 8.93
N GLN A 122 -9.38 -7.65 8.29
CA GLN A 122 -8.14 -8.42 8.40
C GLN A 122 -6.92 -7.67 7.85
N MET A 123 -7.08 -6.96 6.73
CA MET A 123 -6.02 -6.16 6.10
C MET A 123 -5.64 -4.95 6.97
N ILE A 124 -6.61 -4.15 7.42
CA ILE A 124 -6.31 -2.98 8.27
C ILE A 124 -5.81 -3.38 9.67
N GLY A 125 -6.23 -4.55 10.18
CA GLY A 125 -5.72 -5.13 11.44
C GLY A 125 -4.26 -5.59 11.39
N ARG A 126 -3.53 -5.33 10.30
CA ARG A 126 -2.07 -5.43 10.24
C ARG A 126 -1.37 -4.24 10.89
N CYS A 127 -2.03 -3.10 10.93
CA CYS A 127 -1.52 -1.87 11.53
C CYS A 127 -1.57 -1.92 13.07
N GLY A 128 -0.61 -1.28 13.75
CA GLY A 128 -0.68 -1.04 15.20
C GLY A 128 -0.54 -2.29 16.08
N ARG A 129 0.04 -3.38 15.56
CA ARG A 129 0.17 -4.67 16.27
C ARG A 129 1.11 -4.68 17.48
N ASP A 130 1.87 -3.62 17.67
CA ASP A 130 2.72 -3.41 18.85
C ASP A 130 2.02 -2.58 19.94
N GLY A 131 0.72 -2.29 19.79
CA GLY A 131 -0.07 -1.51 20.75
C GLY A 131 0.03 0.01 20.56
N ARG A 132 0.87 0.50 19.64
CA ARG A 132 0.91 1.93 19.29
C ARG A 132 -0.15 2.26 18.25
N GLN A 133 -0.48 3.54 18.14
CA GLN A 133 -1.45 4.04 17.16
C GLN A 133 -1.09 3.62 15.73
N GLY A 134 -2.14 3.43 14.93
CA GLY A 134 -2.07 3.05 13.54
C GLY A 134 -3.17 3.72 12.74
N LEU A 135 -2.88 4.05 11.47
CA LEU A 135 -3.81 4.72 10.59
C LEU A 135 -4.32 3.77 9.50
N ALA A 136 -5.63 3.70 9.31
CA ALA A 136 -6.23 2.99 8.19
C ALA A 136 -6.95 3.98 7.27
N VAL A 137 -6.50 4.08 6.02
CA VAL A 137 -7.12 4.93 4.99
C VAL A 137 -7.77 4.05 3.95
N LYS A 138 -9.03 4.32 3.61
CA LYS A 138 -9.77 3.57 2.59
C LYS A 138 -10.25 4.49 1.49
N PHE A 139 -9.80 4.21 0.27
CA PHE A 139 -10.19 4.94 -0.92
C PHE A 139 -11.35 4.22 -1.61
N VAL A 140 -12.54 4.86 -1.66
CA VAL A 140 -13.73 4.32 -2.32
C VAL A 140 -14.31 5.32 -3.32
N GLU A 141 -14.81 4.79 -4.45
CA GLU A 141 -15.52 5.60 -5.44
C GLU A 141 -16.83 6.11 -4.84
N LYS A 142 -17.19 7.36 -5.18
CA LYS A 142 -18.42 8.01 -4.68
C LYS A 142 -19.67 7.20 -5.06
N ASN A 143 -19.68 6.74 -6.32
CA ASN A 143 -20.74 5.95 -6.89
C ASN A 143 -20.35 4.47 -7.01
N ARG A 144 -21.33 3.60 -6.77
CA ARG A 144 -21.22 2.16 -7.03
C ARG A 144 -22.25 1.79 -8.07
N ARG A 145 -21.86 1.07 -9.12
CA ARG A 145 -22.82 0.44 -10.04
C ARG A 145 -23.73 -0.51 -9.26
N GLY A 146 -25.03 -0.23 -9.23
CA GLY A 146 -26.00 -0.94 -8.39
C GLY A 146 -25.89 -0.66 -6.89
N GLY A 147 -25.24 0.44 -6.50
CA GLY A 147 -25.21 0.91 -5.11
C GLY A 147 -26.53 1.56 -4.70
N LYS A 148 -26.82 1.55 -3.39
CA LYS A 148 -27.96 2.24 -2.79
C LYS A 148 -27.68 3.72 -2.46
N ASN A 149 -26.48 4.21 -2.78
CA ASN A 149 -26.14 5.61 -2.57
C ASN A 149 -26.91 6.43 -3.62
N SER A 150 -27.94 7.14 -3.20
CA SER A 150 -28.53 8.24 -3.98
C SER A 150 -27.59 9.43 -3.86
N ILE A 151 -27.03 9.87 -4.99
CA ILE A 151 -26.47 11.23 -5.12
C ILE A 151 -27.51 12.06 -5.83
#